data_AF-A0A9P0YSM7-F1
#
_entry.id   AF-A0A9P0YSM7-F1
#
_cell.length_a   1.000
_cell.length_b   1.000
_cell.length_c   1.000
_cell.angle_alpha   90.00
_cell.angle_beta   90.00
_cell.angle_gamma   90.00
#
_symmetry.space_group_name_H-M   'P 1'
#
loop_
_entity.id
_entity.type
_entity.pdbx_description
1 polymer ?
#
loop_
_entity_poly.entity_id
_entity_poly.type
_entity_poly.pdbx_seq_one_letter_code
_entity_poly.pdbx_strand_id
1 'polypeptide(L)'
;MEMLAPETYSLNYLRLGLKGSGKGKSRKPQVLSIISMLLESSVKKNEKCMKSIADKNPVTVFHGSRAPALSIQQYVDRIFKYACCSPSCFVVAHIYMEKFIQCTSSSLTSINVHRLLITSVMVAAKFIDDA
;
A
#
# COMPACT_ATOMS: atom_id res chain seq x y z
N MET A 1 -24.73 16.98 -11.80
CA MET A 1 -23.53 16.27 -11.33
C MET A 1 -23.11 15.36 -12.48
N GLU A 2 -22.13 15.78 -13.29
CA GLU A 2 -21.78 15.13 -14.56
C GLU A 2 -21.44 13.65 -14.36
N MET A 3 -22.18 12.78 -15.03
CA MET A 3 -21.80 11.37 -15.22
C MET A 3 -20.62 11.32 -16.17
N LEU A 4 -19.41 11.24 -15.63
CA LEU A 4 -18.22 10.89 -16.40
C LEU A 4 -18.37 9.48 -17.00
N ALA A 5 -18.12 9.35 -18.30
CA ALA A 5 -18.40 8.15 -19.09
C ALA A 5 -17.62 6.89 -18.62
N PRO A 6 -18.24 5.69 -18.69
CA PRO A 6 -17.66 4.42 -18.25
C PRO A 6 -16.36 4.01 -18.96
N GLU A 7 -16.13 4.50 -20.18
CA GLU A 7 -14.93 4.26 -21.01
C GLU A 7 -13.64 4.80 -20.36
N THR A 8 -13.70 6.00 -19.76
CA THR A 8 -12.53 6.69 -19.19
C THR A 8 -12.04 6.01 -17.92
N TYR A 9 -12.97 5.54 -17.08
CA TYR A 9 -12.65 4.77 -15.89
C TYR A 9 -11.95 3.46 -16.27
N SER A 10 -12.49 2.74 -17.26
CA SER A 10 -11.92 1.49 -17.79
C SER A 10 -10.47 1.67 -18.27
N LEU A 11 -10.16 2.78 -18.93
CA LEU A 11 -8.80 3.09 -19.39
C LEU A 11 -7.83 3.36 -18.23
N ASN A 12 -8.28 4.07 -17.18
CA ASN A 12 -7.46 4.30 -15.98
C ASN A 12 -7.18 3.00 -15.23
N TYR A 13 -8.18 2.12 -15.08
CA TYR A 13 -8.00 0.78 -14.49
C TYR A 13 -7.01 -0.07 -15.31
N LEU A 14 -7.09 -0.01 -16.65
CA LEU A 14 -6.17 -0.72 -17.53
C LEU A 14 -4.73 -0.19 -17.42
N ARG A 15 -4.56 1.14 -17.43
CA ARG A 15 -3.25 1.80 -17.29
C ARG A 15 -2.57 1.45 -15.98
N LEU A 16 -3.34 1.43 -14.88
CA LEU A 16 -2.84 1.02 -13.56
C LEU A 16 -2.51 -0.49 -13.48
N GLY A 17 -2.95 -1.28 -14.45
CA GLY A 17 -2.77 -2.74 -14.48
C GLY A 17 -3.74 -3.49 -13.58
N LEU A 18 -4.94 -2.93 -13.34
CA LEU A 18 -5.96 -3.49 -12.45
C LEU A 18 -6.94 -4.45 -13.16
N LYS A 19 -6.99 -4.46 -14.50
CA LYS A 19 -7.86 -5.37 -15.27
C LYS A 19 -7.18 -6.73 -15.47
N GLY A 20 -7.85 -7.81 -15.08
CA GLY A 20 -7.39 -9.17 -15.33
C GLY A 20 -7.27 -9.45 -16.83
N SER A 21 -6.05 -9.69 -17.31
CA SER A 21 -5.80 -10.12 -18.69
C SER A 21 -5.47 -11.60 -18.67
N GLY A 22 -6.26 -12.40 -19.39
CA GLY A 22 -6.01 -13.82 -19.58
C GLY A 22 -4.61 -14.08 -20.13
N LYS A 23 -3.96 -15.12 -19.61
CA LYS A 23 -2.80 -15.85 -20.15
C LYS A 23 -1.91 -15.03 -21.11
N GLY A 24 -1.23 -14.01 -20.59
CA GLY A 24 -0.14 -13.31 -21.26
C GLY A 24 0.96 -13.00 -20.25
N LYS A 25 2.24 -13.03 -20.66
CA LYS A 25 3.41 -12.82 -19.78
C LYS A 25 3.20 -11.58 -18.89
N SER A 26 2.97 -11.81 -17.60
CA SER A 26 2.45 -10.81 -16.66
C SER A 26 3.46 -9.69 -16.45
N ARG A 27 3.21 -8.54 -17.07
CA ARG A 27 3.89 -7.28 -16.74
C ARG A 27 3.39 -6.86 -15.37
N LYS A 28 4.31 -6.69 -14.41
CA LYS A 28 4.00 -6.23 -13.04
C LYS A 28 3.06 -5.00 -13.09
N PRO A 29 1.91 -5.03 -12.38
CA PRO A 29 0.98 -3.91 -12.39
C PRO A 29 1.65 -2.59 -11.96
N GLN A 30 1.41 -1.52 -12.71
CA GLN A 30 2.01 -0.20 -12.45
C GLN A 30 1.61 0.35 -11.07
N VAL A 31 0.40 0.00 -10.61
CA VAL A 31 -0.10 0.39 -9.29
C VAL A 31 0.84 0.00 -8.14
N LEU A 32 1.55 -1.13 -8.26
CA LEU A 32 2.47 -1.61 -7.23
C LEU A 32 3.67 -0.67 -7.07
N SER A 33 4.22 -0.18 -8.18
CA SER A 33 5.31 0.80 -8.15
C SER A 33 4.86 2.15 -7.62
N ILE A 34 3.65 2.59 -7.98
CA ILE A 34 3.09 3.85 -7.51
C ILE A 34 2.89 3.80 -5.99
N ILE A 35 2.27 2.74 -5.46
CA ILE A 35 2.06 2.58 -4.02
C ILE A 35 3.39 2.52 -3.27
N SER A 36 4.37 1.79 -3.79
CA SER A 36 5.70 1.71 -3.17
C SER A 36 6.35 3.10 -3.07
N MET A 37 6.32 3.86 -4.16
CA MET A 37 6.86 5.23 -4.21
C MET A 37 6.12 6.17 -3.25
N LEU A 38 4.78 6.09 -3.17
CA LEU A 38 3.98 6.90 -2.26
C LEU A 38 4.32 6.60 -0.80
N LEU A 39 4.37 5.33 -0.42
CA LEU A 39 4.74 4.90 0.94
C LEU A 39 6.17 5.33 1.30
N GLU A 40 7.14 5.17 0.39
CA GLU A 40 8.51 5.64 0.61
C GLU A 40 8.58 7.16 0.80
N SER A 41 7.81 7.92 0.02
CA SER A 41 7.72 9.39 0.14
C SER A 41 7.12 9.79 1.48
N SER A 42 6.03 9.15 1.91
CA SER A 42 5.38 9.41 3.19
C SER A 42 6.29 9.09 4.37
N VAL A 43 6.97 7.93 4.37
CA VAL A 43 7.94 7.57 5.41
C VAL A 43 9.07 8.60 5.50
N LYS A 44 9.67 8.98 4.37
CA LYS A 44 10.76 9.98 4.35
C LYS A 44 10.32 11.34 4.90
N LYS A 45 9.12 11.80 4.54
CA LYS A 45 8.55 13.07 5.03
C LYS A 45 8.30 13.02 6.52
N ASN A 46 7.65 11.95 7.00
CA ASN A 46 7.32 11.78 8.40
C ASN A 46 8.58 11.71 9.27
N GLU A 47 9.56 10.91 8.89
CA GLU A 47 10.84 10.80 9.63
C GLU A 47 11.65 12.10 9.61
N LYS A 48 11.51 12.93 8.57
CA LYS A 48 12.14 14.25 8.54
C LYS A 48 11.48 15.21 9.51
N CYS A 49 10.14 15.24 9.57
CA CYS A 49 9.38 16.08 10.51
C CYS A 49 9.53 15.64 11.97
N MET A 50 9.69 14.34 12.22
CA MET A 50 9.84 13.79 13.58
C MET A 50 11.14 14.19 14.28
N LYS A 51 12.18 14.61 13.55
CA LYS A 51 13.45 15.01 14.15
C LYS A 51 13.37 16.34 14.92
N SER A 52 12.33 17.14 14.69
CA SER A 52 12.16 18.45 15.34
C SER A 52 11.23 18.46 16.54
N ILE A 53 10.46 17.39 16.77
CA ILE A 53 9.50 17.32 17.86
C ILE A 53 9.81 16.08 18.69
N ALA A 54 10.06 16.25 19.98
CA ALA A 54 10.19 15.15 20.94
C ALA A 54 8.80 14.50 21.13
N ASP A 55 8.30 13.83 20.08
CA ASP A 55 6.88 13.51 19.95
C ASP A 55 6.56 12.11 20.46
N LYS A 56 5.58 12.09 21.37
CA LYS A 56 4.89 10.93 21.93
C LYS A 56 4.03 10.26 20.85
N ASN A 57 4.63 9.73 19.79
CA ASN A 57 3.89 8.93 18.83
C ASN A 57 3.34 7.69 19.54
N PRO A 58 2.03 7.43 19.46
CA PRO A 58 1.46 6.24 20.04
C PRO A 58 2.09 5.01 19.38
N VAL A 59 2.71 4.18 20.20
CA VAL A 59 3.30 2.92 19.74
C VAL A 59 2.15 1.95 19.43
N THR A 60 2.15 1.44 18.20
CA THR A 60 1.16 0.48 17.72
C THR A 60 1.78 -0.91 17.58
N VAL A 61 0.94 -1.94 17.48
CA VAL A 61 1.38 -3.34 17.25
C VAL A 61 2.17 -3.53 15.95
N PHE A 62 2.13 -2.56 15.04
CA PHE A 62 2.86 -2.58 13.79
C PHE A 62 4.29 -2.08 13.91
N HIS A 63 4.68 -1.48 15.04
CA HIS A 63 6.06 -1.03 15.26
C HIS A 63 6.98 -2.22 15.53
N GLY A 64 7.98 -2.40 14.67
CA GLY A 64 9.10 -3.31 14.91
C GLY A 64 10.20 -2.66 15.76
N SER A 65 11.11 -3.50 16.28
CA SER A 65 12.30 -3.04 17.00
C SER A 65 13.32 -2.34 16.09
N ARG A 66 13.34 -2.70 14.80
CA ARG A 66 14.22 -2.11 13.78
C ARG A 66 13.55 -2.17 12.40
N ALA A 67 13.92 -1.21 11.55
CA ALA A 67 13.51 -1.20 10.15
C ALA A 67 14.07 -2.43 9.41
N PRO A 68 13.26 -3.14 8.61
CA PRO A 68 13.74 -4.22 7.76
C PRO A 68 14.81 -3.73 6.77
N ALA A 69 15.79 -4.58 6.46
CA ALA A 69 16.79 -4.30 5.42
C ALA A 69 16.23 -4.35 3.98
N LEU A 70 14.98 -4.79 3.83
CA LEU A 70 14.26 -4.93 2.57
C LEU A 70 13.54 -3.62 2.25
N SER A 71 13.68 -3.11 1.02
CA SER A 71 12.96 -1.89 0.62
C SER A 71 11.45 -2.12 0.55
N ILE A 72 10.66 -1.03 0.62
CA ILE A 72 9.20 -1.11 0.50
C ILE A 72 8.83 -1.68 -0.87
N GLN A 73 9.49 -1.22 -1.95
CA GLN A 73 9.28 -1.77 -3.30
C GLN A 73 9.54 -3.28 -3.36
N GLN A 74 10.68 -3.75 -2.84
CA GLN A 74 11.00 -5.18 -2.84
C GLN A 74 9.99 -5.97 -2.01
N TYR A 75 9.47 -5.39 -0.93
CA TYR A 75 8.47 -6.03 -0.10
C TYR A 75 7.11 -6.13 -0.79
N VAL A 76 6.62 -5.04 -1.40
CA VAL A 76 5.39 -5.03 -2.22
C VAL A 76 5.47 -6.11 -3.31
N ASP A 77 6.62 -6.27 -3.95
CA ASP A 77 6.83 -7.25 -5.01
C ASP A 77 6.73 -8.69 -4.50
N ARG A 78 7.28 -8.95 -3.30
CA ARG A 78 7.15 -10.26 -2.65
C ARG A 78 5.71 -10.54 -2.25
N ILE A 79 5.00 -9.55 -1.70
CA ILE A 79 3.58 -9.73 -1.37
C ILE A 79 2.81 -10.07 -2.64
N PHE A 80 2.98 -9.30 -3.72
CA PHE A 80 2.28 -9.56 -4.97
C PHE A 80 2.59 -10.94 -5.56
N LYS A 81 3.84 -11.38 -5.45
CA LYS A 81 4.27 -12.69 -5.95
C LYS A 81 3.70 -13.87 -5.14
N TYR A 82 3.56 -13.72 -3.82
CA TYR A 82 3.28 -14.85 -2.92
C TYR A 82 1.90 -14.84 -2.27
N ALA A 83 1.23 -13.69 -2.20
CA ALA A 83 -0.08 -13.56 -1.54
C ALA A 83 -1.27 -14.04 -2.40
N CYS A 84 -1.04 -14.27 -3.70
CA CYS A 84 -2.07 -14.70 -4.65
C CYS A 84 -3.32 -13.80 -4.70
N CYS A 85 -3.17 -12.51 -4.39
CA CYS A 85 -4.27 -11.54 -4.39
C CYS A 85 -4.26 -10.64 -5.63
N SER A 86 -5.43 -10.08 -5.94
CA SER A 86 -5.61 -9.16 -7.07
C SER A 86 -4.82 -7.86 -6.86
N PRO A 87 -4.36 -7.20 -7.95
CA PRO A 87 -3.71 -5.89 -7.86
C PRO A 87 -4.57 -4.83 -7.15
N SER A 88 -5.91 -4.94 -7.22
CA SER A 88 -6.86 -4.07 -6.51
C SER A 88 -6.69 -4.12 -5.00
N CYS A 89 -6.28 -5.26 -4.43
CA CYS A 89 -6.05 -5.38 -2.99
C CYS A 89 -4.99 -4.42 -2.47
N PHE A 90 -4.00 -4.05 -3.28
CA PHE A 90 -2.98 -3.07 -2.89
C PHE A 90 -3.55 -1.65 -2.82
N VAL A 91 -4.48 -1.30 -3.70
CA VAL A 91 -5.16 0.01 -3.67
C VAL A 91 -6.00 0.12 -2.40
N VAL A 92 -6.78 -0.91 -2.10
CA VAL A 92 -7.61 -0.95 -0.88
C VAL A 92 -6.73 -0.96 0.38
N ALA A 93 -5.63 -1.71 0.36
CA ALA A 93 -4.67 -1.73 1.45
C ALA A 93 -4.10 -0.33 1.75
N HIS A 94 -3.71 0.43 0.72
CA HIS A 94 -3.24 1.80 0.90
C HIS A 94 -4.32 2.68 1.59
N ILE A 95 -5.60 2.54 1.22
CA ILE A 95 -6.70 3.25 1.88
C ILE A 95 -6.81 2.83 3.36
N TYR A 96 -6.67 1.54 3.68
CA TYR A 96 -6.69 1.07 5.06
C TYR A 96 -5.52 1.62 5.89
N MET A 97 -4.33 1.72 5.30
CA MET A 97 -3.17 2.31 5.98
C MET A 97 -3.41 3.79 6.30
N GLU A 98 -3.90 4.58 5.35
CA GLU A 98 -4.22 6.00 5.55
C GLU A 98 -5.29 6.18 6.64
N LYS A 99 -6.36 5.38 6.63
CA LYS A 99 -7.38 5.40 7.68
C LYS A 99 -6.81 5.05 9.04
N PHE A 100 -5.95 4.03 9.12
CA PHE A 100 -5.31 3.62 10.37
C PHE A 100 -4.46 4.76 10.97
N ILE A 101 -3.65 5.42 10.14
CA ILE A 101 -2.83 6.57 10.53
C ILE A 101 -3.71 7.70 11.09
N GLN A 102 -4.80 8.03 10.39
CA GLN A 102 -5.73 9.08 10.81
C GLN A 102 -6.43 8.75 12.13
N CYS A 103 -6.88 7.51 12.33
CA CYS A 103 -7.60 7.11 13.54
C CYS A 103 -6.71 6.96 14.78
N THR A 104 -5.43 6.60 14.59
CA THR A 104 -4.52 6.34 15.71
C THR A 104 -3.62 7.52 16.04
N SER A 105 -3.62 8.57 15.20
CA SER A 105 -2.64 9.66 15.26
C SER A 105 -1.19 9.16 15.26
N SER A 106 -0.94 7.96 14.73
CA SER A 106 0.39 7.38 14.61
C SER A 106 0.99 7.71 13.25
N SER A 107 2.28 7.99 13.21
CA SER A 107 2.96 8.32 11.96
C SER A 107 3.53 7.08 11.26
N LEU A 108 3.41 7.04 9.93
CA LEU A 108 4.04 6.00 9.13
C LEU A 108 5.56 6.20 9.11
N THR A 109 6.33 5.16 9.46
CA THR A 109 7.80 5.20 9.57
C THR A 109 8.41 3.90 9.03
N SER A 110 9.74 3.88 8.88
CA SER A 110 10.48 2.70 8.40
C SER A 110 10.34 1.46 9.29
N ILE A 111 9.98 1.63 10.56
CA ILE A 111 9.82 0.51 11.51
C ILE A 111 8.40 -0.07 11.56
N ASN A 112 7.40 0.61 10.98
CA ASN A 112 6.00 0.14 11.01
C ASN A 112 5.39 -0.13 9.63
N VAL A 113 5.91 0.50 8.56
CA VAL A 113 5.33 0.44 7.22
C VAL A 113 5.18 -0.98 6.68
N HIS A 114 6.18 -1.85 6.84
CA HIS A 114 6.13 -3.22 6.33
C HIS A 114 5.06 -4.07 7.02
N ARG A 115 4.99 -4.00 8.36
CA ARG A 115 4.03 -4.79 9.15
C ARG A 115 2.59 -4.33 8.91
N LEU A 116 2.40 -3.01 8.84
CA LEU A 116 1.11 -2.43 8.53
C LEU A 116 0.67 -2.79 7.10
N LEU A 117 1.56 -2.67 6.12
CA LEU A 117 1.26 -2.97 4.71
C LEU A 117 0.79 -4.40 4.48
N ILE A 118 1.52 -5.42 4.96
CA ILE A 118 1.08 -6.82 4.75
C ILE A 118 -0.27 -7.07 5.41
N THR A 119 -0.49 -6.53 6.61
CA THR A 119 -1.76 -6.68 7.32
C THR A 119 -2.90 -6.06 6.51
N SER A 120 -2.72 -4.84 6.03
CA SER A 120 -3.71 -4.15 5.19
C SER A 120 -3.99 -4.89 3.88
N VAL A 121 -2.96 -5.47 3.23
CA VAL A 121 -3.16 -6.28 2.02
C VAL A 121 -3.91 -7.57 2.31
N MET A 122 -3.58 -8.28 3.40
CA MET A 122 -4.27 -9.52 3.75
C MET A 122 -5.74 -9.27 4.11
N VAL A 123 -6.03 -8.18 4.83
CA VAL A 123 -7.40 -7.76 5.10
C VAL A 123 -8.12 -7.42 3.80
N ALA A 124 -7.51 -6.62 2.92
CA ALA A 124 -8.10 -6.29 1.62
C ALA A 124 -8.38 -7.54 0.78
N ALA A 125 -7.43 -8.47 0.68
CA ALA A 125 -7.61 -9.72 -0.05
C ALA A 125 -8.79 -10.53 0.48
N LYS A 126 -8.93 -10.66 1.80
CA LYS A 126 -10.05 -11.36 2.42
C LYS A 126 -11.43 -10.75 2.09
N PHE A 127 -11.49 -9.44 1.85
CA PHE A 127 -12.75 -8.74 1.57
C PHE A 127 -13.06 -8.58 0.08
N ILE A 128 -12.03 -8.46 -0.76
CA ILE A 128 -12.17 -8.09 -2.17
C ILE A 128 -12.05 -9.28 -3.11
N ASP A 129 -11.21 -10.27 -2.76
CA ASP A 129 -11.04 -11.46 -3.57
C ASP A 129 -11.93 -12.59 -3.03
N ASP A 130 -12.67 -13.28 -3.90
CA ASP A 130 -13.63 -14.36 -3.58
C ASP A 130 -12.97 -15.70 -3.20
N ALA A 131 -11.80 -15.67 -2.55
CA ALA A 131 -11.04 -16.88 -2.21
C ALA A 131 -11.80 -17.84 -1.28
#